data_AF-Q2XXN4-F1
#
_entry.id   AF-Q2XXN4-F1
#
_cell.length_a   1.000
_cell.length_b   1.000
_cell.length_c   1.000
_cell.angle_alpha   90.00
_cell.angle_beta   90.00
_cell.angle_gamma   90.00
#
_symmetry.space_group_name_H-M   'P 1'
#
loop_
_entity.id
_entity.type
_entity.pdbx_description
1 polymer ?
#
loop_
_entity_poly.entity_id
_entity_poly.type
_entity_poly.pdbx_seq_one_letter_code
_entity_poly.pdbx_strand_id
1 'polypeptide(L)'
;MGPAKLVAFVLLLQPSLVSANPLRITGGQECNPDTHPWLVVIYTEANTMCGATLLNQDWVLTAAHCYKRGKIWLNFGVHNREQTRGDEEVREAVGTFCYPDSPGTTTSSCPCYTL
;
A
#
# COMPACT_ATOMS: atom_id res chain seq x y z
N MET A 1 0.33 45.40 30.75
CA MET A 1 0.19 43.92 30.85
C MET A 1 1.33 43.39 31.70
N GLY A 2 1.05 42.53 32.69
CA GLY A 2 2.09 41.96 33.54
C GLY A 2 2.99 40.96 32.79
N PRO A 3 4.21 40.71 33.27
CA PRO A 3 5.18 39.82 32.63
C PRO A 3 4.60 38.41 32.39
N ALA A 4 3.75 37.92 33.29
CA ALA A 4 3.06 36.63 33.14
C ALA A 4 2.13 36.56 31.92
N LYS A 5 1.46 37.67 31.57
CA LYS A 5 0.59 37.73 30.38
C LYS A 5 1.41 37.73 29.09
N LEU A 6 2.57 38.40 29.09
CA LEU A 6 3.48 38.42 27.95
C LEU A 6 4.06 37.04 27.66
N VAL A 7 4.49 36.31 28.70
CA VAL A 7 5.02 34.94 28.57
C VAL A 7 3.96 33.99 28.02
N ALA A 8 2.72 34.09 28.49
CA ALA A 8 1.62 33.28 27.98
C ALA A 8 1.33 33.56 26.48
N PHE A 9 1.34 34.84 26.06
CA PHE A 9 1.17 35.20 24.65
C PHE A 9 2.33 34.69 23.77
N VAL A 10 3.57 34.77 24.25
CA VAL A 10 4.75 34.25 23.53
C VAL A 10 4.66 32.72 23.40
N LEU A 11 4.26 32.00 24.45
CA LEU A 11 4.09 30.55 24.43
C LEU A 11 2.97 30.09 23.49
N LEU A 12 1.85 30.82 23.42
CA LEU A 12 0.73 30.53 22.51
C LEU A 12 1.07 30.80 21.02
N LEU A 13 2.10 31.61 20.73
CA LEU A 13 2.62 31.87 19.39
C LEU A 13 3.70 30.87 18.93
N GLN A 14 4.18 29.98 19.81
CA GLN A 14 5.18 28.97 19.46
C GLN A 14 4.74 27.79 18.58
N PRO A 15 3.45 27.38 18.46
CA PRO A 15 3.10 26.29 17.54
C PRO A 15 3.32 26.70 16.08
N SER A 16 3.41 28.00 15.77
CA SER A 16 3.76 28.53 14.46
C SER A 16 5.24 28.32 14.08
N LEU A 17 6.10 27.95 15.05
CA LEU A 17 7.53 27.64 14.85
C LEU A 17 7.80 26.14 14.69
N VAL A 18 6.75 25.29 14.65
CA VAL A 18 6.91 23.93 14.14
C VAL A 18 7.25 24.04 12.66
N SER A 19 8.55 24.06 12.37
CA SER A 19 9.10 24.00 11.03
C SER A 19 8.54 22.75 10.35
N ALA A 20 7.61 22.95 9.42
CA ALA A 20 7.22 21.89 8.50
C ALA A 20 8.49 21.43 7.81
N ASN A 21 8.94 20.19 8.10
CA ASN A 21 10.15 19.66 7.50
C ASN A 21 9.98 19.71 5.97
N PRO A 22 10.72 20.58 5.25
CA PRO A 22 10.51 20.75 3.81
C PRO A 22 10.90 19.50 3.01
N LEU A 23 11.59 18.54 3.64
CA LEU A 23 11.90 17.23 3.05
C LEU A 23 10.76 16.21 3.22
N ARG A 24 9.75 16.51 4.06
CA ARG A 24 8.63 15.60 4.29
C ARG A 24 7.62 15.77 3.16
N ILE A 25 7.60 14.81 2.24
CA ILE A 25 6.60 14.74 1.17
C ILE A 25 5.24 14.39 1.79
N THR A 26 4.26 15.29 1.67
CA THR A 26 2.86 15.10 2.06
C THR A 26 1.95 15.68 0.97
N GLY A 27 0.65 15.36 0.99
CA GLY A 27 -0.32 15.94 0.05
C GLY A 27 -0.36 15.27 -1.31
N GLY A 28 -0.28 13.93 -1.34
CA GLY A 28 -0.49 13.16 -2.57
C GLY A 28 -1.79 13.53 -3.29
N GLN A 29 -1.80 13.35 -4.61
CA GLN A 29 -2.94 13.60 -5.48
C GLN A 29 -3.32 12.30 -6.18
N GLU A 30 -4.56 12.21 -6.65
CA GLU A 30 -4.99 11.09 -7.49
C GLU A 30 -4.12 11.00 -8.74
N CYS A 31 -3.77 9.78 -9.14
CA CYS A 31 -2.99 9.59 -10.37
C CYS A 31 -3.90 9.76 -11.58
N ASN A 32 -3.34 10.19 -12.72
CA ASN A 32 -4.13 10.13 -13.95
C ASN A 32 -4.43 8.65 -14.30
N PRO A 33 -5.61 8.36 -14.88
CA PRO A 33 -5.94 7.02 -15.34
C PRO A 33 -4.83 6.43 -16.22
N ASP A 34 -4.59 5.13 -16.08
CA ASP A 34 -3.71 4.32 -16.93
C ASP A 34 -2.21 4.71 -16.91
N THR A 35 -1.78 5.62 -16.01
CA THR A 35 -0.36 6.02 -15.87
C THR A 35 0.52 4.98 -15.18
N HIS A 36 -0.08 4.06 -14.44
CA HIS A 36 0.60 3.00 -13.70
C HIS A 36 -0.02 1.63 -14.03
N PRO A 37 0.03 1.18 -15.31
CA PRO A 37 -0.68 -0.01 -15.78
C PRO A 37 -0.19 -1.32 -15.14
N TRP A 38 0.98 -1.28 -14.50
CA TRP A 38 1.53 -2.42 -13.75
C TRP A 38 0.93 -2.58 -12.35
N LEU A 39 0.13 -1.62 -11.85
CA LEU A 39 -0.53 -1.79 -10.55
C LEU A 39 -1.64 -2.85 -10.64
N VAL A 40 -1.64 -3.75 -9.68
CA VAL A 40 -2.60 -4.85 -9.59
C VAL A 40 -3.21 -4.85 -8.20
N VAL A 41 -4.52 -4.98 -8.12
CA VAL A 41 -5.22 -5.23 -6.86
C VAL A 41 -5.43 -6.73 -6.74
N ILE A 42 -5.01 -7.31 -5.61
CA ILE A 42 -5.24 -8.73 -5.34
C ILE A 42 -6.30 -8.90 -4.27
N TYR A 43 -7.18 -9.87 -4.48
CA TYR A 43 -8.16 -10.31 -3.50
C TYR A 43 -7.94 -11.79 -3.20
N THR A 44 -7.90 -12.15 -1.92
CA THR A 44 -7.78 -13.54 -1.48
C THR A 44 -9.15 -14.11 -1.16
N GLU A 45 -9.26 -15.44 -1.09
CA GLU A 45 -10.46 -16.14 -0.64
C GLU A 45 -10.93 -15.72 0.77
N ALA A 46 -9.99 -15.31 1.62
CA ALA A 46 -10.27 -14.72 2.93
C ALA A 46 -10.71 -13.24 2.86
N ASN A 47 -11.03 -12.73 1.68
CA ASN A 47 -11.41 -11.34 1.42
C ASN A 47 -10.37 -10.30 1.88
N THR A 48 -9.08 -10.67 1.86
CA THR A 48 -7.98 -9.72 2.12
C THR A 48 -7.62 -9.02 0.82
N MET A 49 -7.52 -7.69 0.87
CA MET A 49 -7.03 -6.87 -0.24
C MET A 49 -5.56 -6.53 -0.05
N CYS A 50 -4.77 -6.68 -1.11
CA CYS A 50 -3.38 -6.27 -1.17
C CYS A 50 -3.05 -5.59 -2.51
N GLY A 51 -1.93 -4.89 -2.54
CA GLY A 51 -1.34 -4.38 -3.78
C GLY A 51 -0.32 -5.35 -4.37
N ALA A 52 -0.16 -5.32 -5.68
CA ALA A 52 0.84 -6.08 -6.40
C ALA A 52 1.32 -5.35 -7.67
N THR A 53 2.36 -5.88 -8.32
CA THR A 53 2.97 -5.33 -9.53
C THR A 53 3.06 -6.39 -10.62
N LEU A 54 2.51 -6.09 -11.80
CA LEU A 54 2.68 -6.90 -13.01
C LEU A 54 4.12 -6.76 -13.51
N LEU A 55 4.88 -7.85 -13.49
CA LEU A 55 6.27 -7.88 -13.98
C LEU A 55 6.31 -8.16 -15.48
N ASN A 56 5.48 -9.09 -15.94
CA ASN A 56 5.31 -9.48 -17.33
C ASN A 56 3.96 -10.22 -17.49
N GLN A 57 3.70 -10.78 -18.66
CA GLN A 57 2.42 -11.43 -18.99
C GLN A 57 2.02 -12.58 -18.05
N ASP A 58 2.98 -13.23 -17.39
CA ASP A 58 2.75 -14.43 -16.58
C ASP A 58 3.05 -14.24 -15.08
N TRP A 59 3.68 -13.12 -14.70
CA TRP A 59 4.22 -12.94 -13.35
C TRP A 59 3.75 -11.64 -12.70
N VAL A 60 3.19 -11.77 -11.49
CA VAL A 60 2.81 -10.68 -10.60
C VAL A 60 3.56 -10.81 -9.28
N LEU A 61 4.16 -9.72 -8.82
CA LEU A 61 4.91 -9.64 -7.56
C LEU A 61 4.08 -8.93 -6.48
N THR A 62 4.04 -9.49 -5.27
CA THR A 62 3.42 -8.88 -4.10
C THR A 62 4.26 -9.14 -2.84
N ALA A 63 3.87 -8.56 -1.71
CA ALA A 63 4.53 -8.79 -0.44
C ALA A 63 4.21 -10.18 0.13
N ALA A 64 5.17 -10.81 0.80
CA ALA A 64 5.01 -12.15 1.37
C ALA A 64 3.85 -12.25 2.40
N HIS A 65 3.59 -11.21 3.19
CA HIS A 65 2.46 -11.21 4.14
C HIS A 65 1.07 -11.21 3.46
N CYS A 66 1.00 -10.86 2.16
CA CYS A 66 -0.22 -10.96 1.36
C CYS A 66 -0.50 -12.41 0.93
N TYR A 67 0.46 -13.32 1.08
CA TYR A 67 0.26 -14.74 0.85
C TYR A 67 -0.83 -15.28 1.78
N LYS A 68 -1.81 -15.98 1.19
CA LYS A 68 -2.90 -16.68 1.87
C LYS A 68 -3.12 -18.02 1.17
N ARG A 69 -3.54 -19.04 1.92
CA ARG A 69 -4.00 -20.31 1.34
C ARG A 69 -5.31 -20.07 0.59
N GLY A 70 -5.55 -20.85 -0.46
CA GLY A 70 -6.76 -20.77 -1.26
C GLY A 70 -6.57 -19.92 -2.52
N LYS A 71 -7.70 -19.49 -3.09
CA LYS A 71 -7.71 -18.75 -4.35
C LYS A 71 -7.20 -17.32 -4.17
N ILE A 72 -6.47 -16.84 -5.18
CA ILE A 72 -6.08 -15.44 -5.32
C ILE A 72 -6.58 -14.94 -6.67
N TRP A 73 -7.36 -13.87 -6.64
CA TRP A 73 -7.80 -13.14 -7.83
C TRP A 73 -6.95 -11.88 -8.01
N LEU A 74 -6.50 -11.67 -9.24
CA LEU A 74 -5.69 -10.56 -9.70
C LEU A 74 -6.59 -9.65 -10.54
N ASN A 75 -6.76 -8.40 -10.13
CA ASN A 75 -7.54 -7.40 -10.85
C ASN A 75 -6.58 -6.39 -11.48
N PHE A 76 -6.56 -6.34 -12.81
CA PHE A 76 -5.74 -5.46 -13.63
C PHE A 76 -6.55 -4.26 -14.12
N GLY A 77 -5.88 -3.15 -14.45
CA GLY A 77 -6.53 -1.95 -15.01
C GLY A 77 -7.37 -1.14 -14.03
N VAL A 78 -7.40 -1.51 -12.74
CA VAL A 78 -8.22 -0.84 -11.73
C VAL A 78 -7.66 0.55 -11.44
N HIS A 79 -8.41 1.59 -11.83
CA HIS A 79 -8.11 2.98 -11.44
C HIS A 79 -8.93 3.41 -10.21
N ASN A 80 -10.24 3.13 -10.21
CA ASN A 80 -11.14 3.40 -9.08
C ASN A 80 -11.80 2.10 -8.63
N ARG A 81 -11.62 1.72 -7.37
CA ARG A 81 -12.19 0.47 -6.82
C ARG A 81 -13.71 0.50 -6.64
N GLU A 82 -14.30 1.69 -6.65
CA GLU A 82 -15.74 1.91 -6.47
C GLU A 82 -16.47 2.10 -7.81
N GLN A 83 -15.73 2.28 -8.91
CA GLN A 83 -16.29 2.55 -10.24
C GLN A 83 -15.56 1.75 -11.31
N THR A 84 -16.25 0.79 -11.93
CA THR A 84 -15.71 0.00 -13.04
C THR A 84 -15.79 0.74 -14.36
N ARG A 85 -14.72 0.68 -15.14
CA ARG A 85 -14.61 1.28 -16.48
C ARG A 85 -14.89 0.29 -17.60
N GLY A 86 -14.80 -1.02 -17.33
CA GLY A 86 -15.06 -2.10 -18.29
C GLY A 86 -13.82 -2.57 -19.05
N ASP A 87 -12.68 -1.95 -18.83
CA ASP A 87 -11.36 -2.37 -19.31
C ASP A 87 -10.56 -3.14 -18.23
N GLU A 88 -11.13 -3.31 -17.03
CA GLU A 88 -10.53 -4.12 -15.98
C GLU A 88 -10.63 -5.62 -16.28
N GLU A 89 -9.55 -6.35 -15.99
CA GLU A 89 -9.45 -7.79 -16.21
C GLU A 89 -9.24 -8.51 -14.88
N VAL A 90 -9.94 -9.62 -14.69
CA VAL A 90 -9.78 -10.49 -13.52
C VAL A 90 -9.17 -11.83 -13.96
N ARG A 91 -8.14 -12.28 -13.24
CA ARG A 91 -7.51 -13.60 -13.44
C ARG A 91 -7.35 -14.30 -12.09
N GLU A 92 -7.60 -15.60 -12.05
CA GLU A 92 -7.20 -16.43 -10.90
C GLU A 92 -5.73 -16.82 -11.06
N ALA A 93 -4.93 -16.70 -9.99
CA ALA A 93 -3.54 -17.12 -10.01
C ALA A 93 -3.46 -18.65 -10.13
N VAL A 94 -2.72 -19.15 -11.12
CA VAL A 94 -2.50 -20.60 -11.33
C VAL A 94 -1.65 -21.20 -10.20
N GLY A 95 -0.75 -20.39 -9.62
CA GLY A 95 0.09 -20.78 -8.50
C GLY A 95 0.65 -19.56 -7.78
N THR A 96 1.02 -19.76 -6.52
CA THR A 96 1.60 -18.72 -5.68
C THR A 96 2.90 -19.24 -5.09
N PHE A 97 3.98 -18.50 -5.31
CA PHE A 97 5.32 -18.88 -4.86
C PHE A 97 5.76 -17.92 -3.78
N CYS A 98 5.90 -18.43 -2.56
CA CYS A 98 6.45 -17.65 -1.46
C CYS A 98 7.97 -17.86 -1.38
N TYR A 99 8.72 -16.77 -1.27
CA TYR A 99 10.14 -16.85 -0.96
C TYR A 99 10.34 -17.14 0.54
N PRO A 100 11.17 -18.12 0.93
CA PRO A 100 11.40 -18.44 2.33
C PRO A 100 12.13 -17.31 3.05
N ASP A 101 11.68 -16.96 4.26
CA ASP A 101 12.40 -16.02 5.11
C ASP A 101 13.77 -16.60 5.49
N SER A 102 14.81 -15.78 5.34
CA SER A 102 16.11 -16.11 5.93
C SER A 102 16.08 -15.78 7.43
N PRO A 103 16.70 -16.61 8.30
CA PRO A 103 16.76 -16.33 9.72
C PRO A 103 17.29 -14.92 10.01
N GLY A 104 16.54 -14.12 10.79
CA GLY A 104 16.96 -12.79 11.23
C GLY A 104 16.74 -11.63 10.24
N THR A 105 15.97 -11.82 9.15
CA THR A 105 15.73 -10.76 8.16
C THR A 105 14.47 -9.95 8.40
N THR A 106 13.28 -10.54 8.34
CA THR A 106 12.02 -9.83 8.55
C THR A 106 10.99 -10.72 9.25
N THR A 107 9.96 -10.10 9.84
CA THR A 107 8.76 -10.79 10.34
C THR A 107 7.66 -10.89 9.27
N SER A 108 7.96 -10.56 8.00
CA SER A 108 6.99 -10.56 6.89
C SER A 108 6.93 -11.92 6.20
N SER A 109 6.85 -12.98 7.00
CA SER A 109 6.77 -14.37 6.54
C SER A 109 5.48 -14.64 5.80
N CYS A 110 5.46 -15.71 5.00
CA CYS A 110 4.23 -16.33 4.55
C CYS A 110 3.60 -17.11 5.71
N PRO A 111 2.57 -16.56 6.39
CA PRO A 111 2.11 -17.08 7.68
C PRO A 111 1.48 -18.47 7.57
N CYS A 112 1.14 -18.89 6.35
CA CYS A 112 0.51 -20.18 6.05
C CYS A 112 1.44 -21.15 5.31
N TYR A 113 2.73 -20.82 5.18
CA TYR A 113 3.78 -21.71 4.66
C TYR A 113 4.39 -22.53 5.81
N THR A 114 3.54 -23.16 6.61
CA THR A 114 3.95 -24.27 7.47
C THR A 114 3.72 -25.56 6.71
N LEU A 115 4.80 -26.30 6.49
CA LEU A 115 4.81 -27.66 5.94
C LEU A 115 3.93 -28.59 6.78
#